data_AF-A0A8T3WRF5-F1
#
_entry.id   AF-A0A8T3WRF5-F1
#
_cell.length_a   1.000
_cell.length_b   1.000
_cell.length_c   1.000
_cell.angle_alpha   90.00
_cell.angle_beta   90.00
_cell.angle_gamma   90.00
#
_symmetry.space_group_name_H-M   'P 1'
#
loop_
_entity.id
_entity.type
_entity.pdbx_description
1 polymer ?
#
loop_
_entity_poly.entity_id
_entity_poly.type
_entity_poly.pdbx_seq_one_letter_code
_entity_poly.pdbx_strand_id
1 'polypeptide(L)'
;MNRSRKNQKKNHGKYYSPSEAGAISRAIKTGKQLQLDYPEVADMYRHGLFLSEIVDQLHIVSHYNVSENVAIGCVRYAIHGYEGGFGIEEFDGLIKDKSELQRLFLEHVEVIGKKNYQGRKGIHGLSHEKRTEIASLAGRISHALRKGVHGRTLEQMSEDGRKGSQKLRELGIGIFAQTIEDKKEIGYRSGLQLYRDKKGIFALTVEEKKKIGLKTVLKKGQTPWIEREETETYTRLSEKEFAYRLSRSSLCQYSGGRAGKPNAQLIADSLNELYHQGRNVRTSVSVHNILKLYRRSVGFKVPQNSPWASEEKAFVCRLSELPEYQYYIGKNKGRANMKSITRKVNEKFHQGKDIRSFEAIRALLLKVKKLKVKQE
;
A
#
# COMPACT_ATOMS: atom_id res chain seq x y z
N MET A 1 -4.15 56.59 33.26
CA MET A 1 -5.27 55.62 33.24
C MET A 1 -4.88 54.32 32.54
N ASN A 2 -4.05 53.46 33.15
CA ASN A 2 -3.63 52.18 32.55
C ASN A 2 -3.36 51.10 33.63
N ARG A 3 -4.30 50.94 34.57
CA ARG A 3 -4.23 49.94 35.65
C ARG A 3 -5.54 49.14 35.70
N SER A 4 -5.71 48.12 34.84
CA SER A 4 -6.74 47.07 35.06
C SER A 4 -6.57 45.78 34.23
N ARG A 5 -5.37 45.44 33.74
CA ARG A 5 -5.18 44.20 32.94
C ARG A 5 -4.48 43.04 33.69
N LYS A 6 -4.23 43.15 35.00
CA LYS A 6 -3.35 42.19 35.71
C LYS A 6 -4.02 40.99 36.41
N ASN A 7 -5.35 40.84 36.41
CA ASN A 7 -6.02 39.72 37.11
C ASN A 7 -6.92 38.86 36.22
N GLN A 8 -6.50 38.54 34.99
CA GLN A 8 -7.18 37.49 34.20
C GLN A 8 -6.56 36.12 34.55
N LYS A 9 -7.25 35.36 35.41
CA LYS A 9 -6.87 33.99 35.77
C LYS A 9 -6.96 33.09 34.53
N LYS A 10 -5.81 32.55 34.09
CA LYS A 10 -5.75 31.55 33.01
C LYS A 10 -6.41 30.26 33.48
N ASN A 11 -7.57 29.92 32.95
CA ASN A 11 -8.11 28.56 33.00
C ASN A 11 -7.97 27.96 31.60
N HIS A 12 -7.01 27.04 31.43
CA HIS A 12 -6.68 26.38 30.15
C HIS A 12 -6.41 27.30 28.94
N GLY A 13 -5.91 28.52 29.16
CA GLY A 13 -5.52 29.43 28.09
C GLY A 13 -6.66 30.13 27.34
N LYS A 14 -7.91 29.96 27.76
CA LYS A 14 -9.06 30.74 27.26
C LYS A 14 -9.22 32.03 28.06
N TYR A 15 -9.45 33.13 27.35
CA TYR A 15 -9.80 34.42 27.94
C TYR A 15 -11.33 34.56 27.96
N TYR A 16 -11.90 34.71 29.15
CA TYR A 16 -13.32 35.01 29.34
C TYR A 16 -13.51 36.51 29.53
N SER A 17 -14.56 37.06 28.93
CA SER A 17 -15.02 38.40 29.29
C SER A 17 -15.47 38.42 30.77
N PRO A 18 -15.47 39.59 31.44
CA PRO A 18 -15.94 39.69 32.82
C PRO A 18 -17.37 39.18 33.02
N SER A 19 -18.25 39.40 32.03
CA SER A 19 -19.64 38.92 32.08
C SER A 19 -19.70 37.39 32.00
N GLU A 20 -18.96 36.77 31.08
CA GLU A 20 -18.88 35.30 30.97
C GLU A 20 -18.28 34.67 32.22
N ALA A 21 -17.21 35.24 32.76
CA ALA A 21 -16.61 34.79 34.01
C ALA A 21 -17.61 34.89 35.18
N GLY A 22 -18.40 35.97 35.25
CA GLY A 22 -19.47 36.13 36.23
C GLY A 22 -20.57 35.08 36.09
N ALA A 23 -21.01 34.80 34.86
CA ALA A 23 -22.02 33.78 34.57
C ALA A 23 -21.53 32.36 34.95
N ILE A 24 -20.27 32.02 34.64
CA ILE A 24 -19.66 30.74 35.01
C ILE A 24 -19.55 30.63 36.54
N SER A 25 -19.01 31.65 37.22
CA SER A 25 -18.92 31.67 38.68
C SER A 25 -20.29 31.50 39.34
N ARG A 26 -21.32 32.17 38.80
CA ARG A 26 -22.69 32.05 39.30
C ARG A 26 -23.23 30.64 39.10
N ALA A 27 -23.04 30.05 37.91
CA ALA A 27 -23.44 28.67 37.63
C ALA A 27 -22.78 27.66 38.58
N ILE A 28 -21.49 27.83 38.87
CA ILE A 28 -20.75 26.94 39.79
C ILE A 28 -21.30 27.06 41.23
N LYS A 29 -21.43 28.29 41.74
CA LYS A 29 -21.93 28.52 43.12
C LYS A 29 -23.35 27.99 43.29
N THR A 30 -24.23 28.32 42.34
CA THR A 30 -25.61 27.84 42.36
C THR A 30 -25.67 26.33 42.12
N GLY A 31 -24.80 25.76 41.29
CA GLY A 31 -24.70 24.31 41.11
C GLY A 31 -24.34 23.59 42.42
N LYS A 32 -23.40 24.11 43.22
CA LYS A 32 -23.09 23.57 44.55
C LYS A 32 -24.30 23.65 45.49
N GLN A 33 -25.03 24.77 45.48
CA GLN A 33 -26.25 24.93 46.27
C GLN A 33 -27.35 23.97 45.82
N LEU A 34 -27.49 23.75 44.51
CA LEU A 34 -28.46 22.83 43.91
C LEU A 34 -28.27 21.38 44.39
N GLN A 35 -27.03 20.97 44.72
CA GLN A 35 -26.77 19.64 45.31
C GLN A 35 -27.44 19.45 46.67
N LEU A 36 -27.62 20.54 47.43
CA LEU A 36 -28.26 20.54 48.74
C LEU A 36 -29.78 20.65 48.59
N ASP A 37 -30.22 21.57 47.72
CA ASP A 37 -31.64 21.89 47.57
C ASP A 37 -32.40 20.80 46.80
N TYR A 38 -31.76 20.15 45.82
CA TYR A 38 -32.37 19.16 44.91
C TYR A 38 -31.42 17.98 44.62
N PRO A 39 -31.13 17.11 45.61
CA PRO A 39 -30.28 15.93 45.39
C PRO A 39 -30.83 14.96 44.33
N GLU A 40 -32.14 14.96 44.09
CA GLU A 40 -32.83 14.14 43.08
C GLU A 40 -32.43 14.45 41.63
N VAL A 41 -31.75 15.58 41.38
CA VAL A 41 -31.21 15.96 40.06
C VAL A 41 -30.38 14.83 39.44
N ALA A 42 -29.61 14.09 40.25
CA ALA A 42 -28.82 12.96 39.76
C ALA A 42 -29.71 11.81 39.27
N ASP A 43 -30.78 11.51 39.99
CA ASP A 43 -31.71 10.47 39.58
C ASP A 43 -32.50 10.88 38.35
N MET A 44 -32.94 12.14 38.24
CA MET A 44 -33.56 12.66 37.01
C MET A 44 -32.66 12.45 35.80
N TYR A 45 -31.36 12.75 35.94
CA TYR A 45 -30.38 12.54 34.86
C TYR A 45 -30.17 11.06 34.53
N ARG A 46 -30.13 10.18 35.54
CA ARG A 46 -30.08 8.70 35.37
C ARG A 46 -31.32 8.16 34.64
N HIS A 47 -32.48 8.77 34.85
CA HIS A 47 -33.73 8.42 34.16
C HIS A 47 -33.82 9.00 32.73
N GLY A 48 -32.75 9.61 32.22
CA GLY A 48 -32.67 10.06 30.84
C GLY A 48 -33.16 11.49 30.60
N LEU A 49 -33.47 12.27 31.65
CA LEU A 49 -33.88 13.66 31.47
C LEU A 49 -32.68 14.54 31.11
N PHE A 50 -32.81 15.30 30.03
CA PHE A 50 -31.76 16.24 29.62
C PHE A 50 -31.61 17.38 30.63
N LEU A 51 -30.43 18.00 30.67
CA LEU A 51 -30.15 19.11 31.58
C LEU A 51 -31.19 20.24 31.47
N SER A 52 -31.67 20.55 30.27
CA SER A 52 -32.73 21.56 30.05
C SER A 52 -34.08 21.11 30.61
N GLU A 53 -34.43 19.83 30.48
CA GLU A 53 -35.68 19.29 31.02
C GLU A 53 -35.66 19.29 32.55
N ILE A 54 -34.50 19.02 33.16
CA ILE A 54 -34.30 19.15 34.61
C ILE A 54 -34.45 20.62 35.06
N VAL A 55 -33.88 21.57 34.30
CA VAL A 55 -34.04 23.01 34.55
C VAL A 55 -35.51 23.42 34.53
N ASP A 56 -36.27 22.94 33.54
CA ASP A 56 -37.69 23.26 33.39
C ASP A 56 -38.54 22.65 34.50
N GLN A 57 -38.31 21.36 34.83
CA GLN A 57 -39.08 20.65 35.85
C GLN A 57 -38.86 21.18 37.27
N LEU A 58 -37.64 21.60 37.60
CA LEU A 58 -37.31 22.16 38.91
C LEU A 58 -37.45 23.70 38.95
N HIS A 59 -37.89 24.31 37.85
CA HIS A 59 -38.04 25.77 37.72
C HIS A 59 -36.79 26.57 38.16
N ILE A 60 -35.60 26.08 37.82
CA ILE A 60 -34.31 26.62 38.32
C ILE A 60 -34.11 28.08 37.91
N VAL A 61 -34.58 28.45 36.71
CA VAL A 61 -34.48 29.82 36.18
C VAL A 61 -35.16 30.84 37.09
N SER A 62 -36.42 30.59 37.49
CA SER A 62 -37.18 31.48 38.35
C SER A 62 -36.72 31.37 39.81
N HIS A 63 -36.43 30.16 40.29
CA HIS A 63 -36.04 29.94 41.69
C HIS A 63 -34.72 30.65 42.06
N TYR A 64 -33.71 30.58 41.19
CA TYR A 64 -32.40 31.21 41.44
C TYR A 64 -32.19 32.54 40.70
N ASN A 65 -33.20 33.01 39.97
CA ASN A 65 -33.18 34.23 39.15
C ASN A 65 -31.95 34.30 38.22
N VAL A 66 -31.75 33.23 37.42
CA VAL A 66 -30.63 33.06 36.48
C VAL A 66 -31.15 32.89 35.06
N SER A 67 -30.34 33.26 34.05
CA SER A 67 -30.68 32.93 32.67
C SER A 67 -30.68 31.42 32.43
N GLU A 68 -31.44 30.95 31.45
CA GLU A 68 -31.56 29.52 31.08
C GLU A 68 -30.19 28.83 30.88
N ASN A 69 -29.26 29.45 30.15
CA ASN A 69 -27.92 28.89 29.95
C ASN A 69 -27.12 28.74 31.25
N VAL A 70 -27.30 29.67 32.20
CA VAL A 70 -26.68 29.59 33.53
C VAL A 70 -27.34 28.48 34.34
N ALA A 71 -28.66 28.33 34.27
CA ALA A 71 -29.39 27.23 34.93
C ALA A 71 -28.93 25.84 34.44
N ILE A 72 -28.77 25.67 33.12
CA ILE A 72 -28.21 24.42 32.53
C ILE A 72 -26.79 24.18 33.06
N GLY A 73 -26.00 25.25 33.18
CA GLY A 73 -24.69 25.22 33.82
C GLY A 73 -24.76 24.76 35.28
N CYS A 74 -25.72 25.27 36.07
CA CYS A 74 -25.94 24.88 37.46
C CYS A 74 -26.19 23.37 37.58
N VAL A 75 -27.13 22.83 36.80
CA VAL A 75 -27.45 21.38 36.79
C VAL A 75 -26.22 20.57 36.40
N ARG A 76 -25.47 21.01 35.38
CA ARG A 76 -24.24 20.33 34.96
C ARG A 76 -23.23 20.27 36.11
N TYR A 77 -22.95 21.39 36.78
CA TYR A 77 -22.00 21.44 37.89
C TYR A 77 -22.49 20.65 39.11
N ALA A 78 -23.80 20.64 39.39
CA ALA A 78 -24.36 19.80 40.44
C ALA A 78 -24.12 18.30 40.17
N ILE A 79 -24.31 17.86 38.92
CA ILE A 79 -24.12 16.45 38.54
C ILE A 79 -22.64 16.05 38.49
N HIS A 80 -21.80 16.87 37.85
CA HIS A 80 -20.41 16.51 37.50
C HIS A 80 -19.40 16.91 38.59
N GLY A 81 -19.76 17.84 39.47
CA GLY A 81 -18.83 18.51 40.36
C GLY A 81 -18.03 19.61 39.66
N TYR A 82 -17.04 20.13 40.38
CA TYR A 82 -16.17 21.20 39.90
C TYR A 82 -14.75 21.03 40.46
N GLU A 83 -13.73 21.09 39.59
CA GLU A 83 -12.31 20.91 39.93
C GLU A 83 -11.63 22.19 40.48
N GLY A 84 -12.42 23.20 40.85
CA GLY A 84 -11.90 24.47 41.38
C GLY A 84 -11.49 25.50 40.33
N GLY A 85 -11.40 26.76 40.76
CA GLY A 85 -11.12 27.91 39.90
C GLY A 85 -12.13 29.05 40.09
N PHE A 86 -11.99 30.16 39.37
CA PHE A 86 -12.85 31.35 39.51
C PHE A 86 -13.01 31.91 40.96
N GLY A 87 -12.12 31.52 41.89
CA GLY A 87 -12.24 31.86 43.31
C GLY A 87 -13.28 31.03 44.06
N ILE A 88 -13.63 29.86 43.54
CA ILE A 88 -14.56 28.90 44.13
C ILE A 88 -13.77 27.60 44.36
N GLU A 89 -13.95 27.01 45.54
CA GLU A 89 -13.34 25.73 45.92
C GLU A 89 -13.92 24.57 45.10
N GLU A 90 -13.13 23.53 44.92
CA GLU A 90 -13.57 22.30 44.28
C GLU A 90 -14.67 21.59 45.11
N PHE A 91 -15.52 20.82 44.43
CA PHE A 91 -16.53 19.97 45.08
C PHE A 91 -16.90 18.80 44.18
N ASP A 92 -17.24 17.67 44.80
CA ASP A 92 -17.68 16.46 44.11
C ASP A 92 -19.07 16.62 43.49
N GLY A 93 -19.33 15.91 42.39
CA GLY A 93 -20.65 15.82 41.78
C GLY A 93 -21.61 14.90 42.53
N LEU A 94 -22.91 15.05 42.28
CA LEU A 94 -23.93 14.11 42.77
C LEU A 94 -23.76 12.69 42.17
N ILE A 95 -23.13 12.57 40.99
CA ILE A 95 -22.74 11.28 40.40
C ILE A 95 -21.23 11.09 40.59
N LYS A 96 -20.85 10.31 41.61
CA LYS A 96 -19.44 10.14 42.00
C LYS A 96 -18.66 9.20 41.09
N ASP A 97 -19.30 8.16 40.53
CA ASP A 97 -18.63 7.26 39.60
C ASP A 97 -18.48 7.92 38.21
N LYS A 98 -17.23 8.22 37.84
CA LYS A 98 -16.90 8.80 36.53
C LYS A 98 -17.26 7.87 35.38
N SER A 99 -17.23 6.56 35.58
CA SER A 99 -17.59 5.57 34.55
C SER A 99 -19.09 5.59 34.29
N GLU A 100 -19.90 5.62 35.36
CA GLU A 100 -21.36 5.83 35.28
C GLU A 100 -21.70 7.13 34.54
N LEU A 101 -21.09 8.25 34.96
CA LEU A 101 -21.34 9.57 34.37
C LEU A 101 -21.00 9.60 32.88
N GLN A 102 -19.86 9.01 32.49
CA GLN A 102 -19.45 8.92 31.09
C GLN A 102 -20.42 8.05 30.27
N ARG A 103 -20.91 6.94 30.82
CA ARG A 103 -21.91 6.09 30.16
C ARG A 103 -23.22 6.83 29.95
N LEU A 104 -23.76 7.48 30.99
CA LEU A 104 -24.99 8.28 30.90
C LEU A 104 -24.86 9.40 29.87
N PHE A 105 -23.73 10.10 29.86
CA PHE A 105 -23.47 11.12 28.85
C PHE A 105 -23.54 10.56 27.42
N LEU A 106 -22.94 9.39 27.17
CA LEU A 106 -22.99 8.74 25.85
C LEU A 106 -24.42 8.32 25.46
N GLU A 107 -25.18 7.76 26.40
CA GLU A 107 -26.60 7.41 26.18
C GLU A 107 -27.43 8.64 25.80
N HIS A 108 -27.26 9.75 26.52
CA HIS A 108 -27.92 11.03 26.21
C HIS A 108 -27.53 11.57 24.83
N VAL A 109 -26.24 11.53 24.49
CA VAL A 109 -25.74 11.94 23.16
C VAL A 109 -26.35 11.08 22.06
N GLU A 110 -26.51 9.77 22.28
CA GLU A 110 -27.16 8.86 21.32
C GLU A 110 -28.63 9.23 21.11
N VAL A 111 -29.39 9.47 22.20
CA VAL A 111 -30.80 9.87 22.12
C VAL A 111 -30.95 11.21 21.40
N ILE A 112 -30.12 12.20 21.71
CA ILE A 112 -30.10 13.50 21.01
C ILE A 112 -29.77 13.30 19.53
N GLY A 113 -28.79 12.44 19.22
CA GLY A 113 -28.42 12.10 17.85
C GLY A 113 -29.60 11.52 17.07
N LYS A 114 -30.30 10.54 17.64
CA LYS A 114 -31.51 9.93 17.05
C LYS A 114 -32.63 10.95 16.88
N LYS A 115 -32.91 11.78 17.89
CA LYS A 115 -33.96 12.82 17.84
C LYS A 115 -33.64 13.88 16.78
N ASN A 116 -32.38 14.31 16.67
CA ASN A 116 -31.94 15.25 15.63
C ASN A 116 -32.00 14.64 14.23
N TYR A 117 -31.64 13.36 14.09
CA TYR A 117 -31.75 12.63 12.84
C TYR A 117 -33.21 12.50 12.38
N GLN A 118 -34.10 12.02 13.25
CA GLN A 118 -35.52 11.86 12.97
C GLN A 118 -36.21 13.20 12.70
N GLY A 119 -35.92 14.21 13.53
CA GLY A 119 -36.45 15.56 13.38
C GLY A 119 -35.79 16.38 12.28
N ARG A 120 -34.83 15.81 11.52
CA ARG A 120 -34.07 16.50 10.47
C ARG A 120 -33.55 17.87 10.95
N LYS A 121 -32.94 17.89 12.14
CA LYS A 121 -32.34 19.09 12.74
C LYS A 121 -30.84 19.15 12.47
N GLY A 122 -30.29 20.36 12.42
CA GLY A 122 -28.86 20.57 12.18
C GLY A 122 -28.40 19.98 10.84
N ILE A 123 -27.30 19.23 10.85
CA ILE A 123 -26.72 18.64 9.62
C ILE A 123 -27.64 17.61 8.95
N HIS A 124 -28.50 16.94 9.73
CA HIS A 124 -29.47 15.97 9.20
C HIS A 124 -30.67 16.64 8.51
N GLY A 125 -30.88 17.93 8.73
CA GLY A 125 -31.87 18.73 8.03
C GLY A 125 -31.43 19.24 6.67
N LEU A 126 -30.14 19.21 6.39
CA LEU A 126 -29.58 19.71 5.16
C LEU A 126 -29.71 18.68 4.02
N SER A 127 -30.04 19.17 2.83
CA SER A 127 -30.01 18.35 1.62
C SER A 127 -28.59 17.83 1.34
N HIS A 128 -28.47 16.82 0.47
CA HIS A 128 -27.15 16.31 0.07
C HIS A 128 -26.32 17.40 -0.63
N GLU A 129 -26.95 18.20 -1.50
CA GLU A 129 -26.34 19.30 -2.23
C GLU A 129 -25.80 20.35 -1.25
N LYS A 130 -26.61 20.74 -0.26
CA LYS A 130 -26.18 21.77 0.71
C LYS A 130 -25.03 21.27 1.60
N ARG A 131 -25.05 20.00 2.00
CA ARG A 131 -23.92 19.39 2.72
C ARG A 131 -22.65 19.38 1.88
N THR A 132 -22.75 19.04 0.60
CA THR A 132 -21.62 19.04 -0.34
C THR A 132 -21.07 20.45 -0.55
N GLU A 133 -21.94 21.46 -0.68
CA GLU A 133 -21.55 22.87 -0.81
C GLU A 133 -20.78 23.36 0.43
N ILE A 134 -21.32 23.12 1.63
CA ILE A 134 -20.68 23.50 2.90
C ILE A 134 -19.36 22.76 3.08
N ALA A 135 -19.30 21.45 2.79
CA ALA A 135 -18.08 20.66 2.87
C ALA A 135 -17.00 21.17 1.90
N SER A 136 -17.39 21.50 0.67
CA SER A 136 -16.50 22.08 -0.34
C SER A 136 -15.97 23.45 0.08
N LEU A 137 -16.84 24.33 0.62
CA LEU A 137 -16.45 25.63 1.15
C LEU A 137 -15.49 25.47 2.33
N ALA A 138 -15.80 24.59 3.29
CA ALA A 138 -14.93 24.31 4.43
C ALA A 138 -13.57 23.75 4.01
N GLY A 139 -13.54 22.89 2.99
CA GLY A 139 -12.31 22.37 2.38
C GLY A 139 -11.47 23.47 1.76
N ARG A 140 -12.08 24.37 0.97
CA ARG A 140 -11.40 25.53 0.37
C ARG A 140 -10.84 26.48 1.44
N ILE A 141 -11.63 26.79 2.47
CA ILE A 141 -11.18 27.63 3.59
C ILE A 141 -10.03 26.97 4.34
N SER A 142 -10.11 25.66 4.63
CA SER A 142 -9.04 24.92 5.32
C SER A 142 -7.75 24.88 4.49
N HIS A 143 -7.87 24.70 3.18
CA HIS A 143 -6.75 24.76 2.25
C HIS A 143 -6.13 26.17 2.21
N ALA A 144 -6.95 27.21 2.03
CA ALA A 144 -6.49 28.60 1.99
C ALA A 144 -5.80 29.04 3.28
N LEU A 145 -6.34 28.64 4.44
CA LEU A 145 -5.77 28.94 5.74
C LEU A 145 -4.64 27.98 6.15
N ARG A 146 -4.27 27.01 5.30
CA ARG A 146 -3.27 25.97 5.61
C ARG A 146 -3.53 25.32 6.98
N LYS A 147 -4.79 24.94 7.23
CA LYS A 147 -5.21 24.26 8.48
C LYS A 147 -5.28 22.74 8.26
N GLY A 148 -5.04 21.98 9.32
CA GLY A 148 -5.12 20.52 9.28
C GLY A 148 -4.06 19.90 8.36
N VAL A 149 -4.48 19.00 7.46
CA VAL A 149 -3.58 18.34 6.50
C VAL A 149 -2.95 19.34 5.51
N HIS A 150 -3.68 20.37 5.10
CA HIS A 150 -3.17 21.40 4.17
C HIS A 150 -2.13 22.33 4.78
N GLY A 151 -1.95 22.29 6.11
CA GLY A 151 -0.88 23.02 6.80
C GLY A 151 0.42 22.26 6.93
N ARG A 152 0.44 20.98 6.59
CA ARG A 152 1.62 20.12 6.75
C ARG A 152 2.51 20.20 5.52
N THR A 153 3.81 20.01 5.74
CA THR A 153 4.77 19.83 4.65
C THR A 153 4.68 18.42 4.05
N LEU A 154 5.25 18.21 2.86
CA LEU A 154 5.30 16.88 2.23
C LEU A 154 6.09 15.89 3.10
N GLU A 155 7.13 16.34 3.77
CA GLU A 155 7.95 15.54 4.68
C GLU A 155 7.13 15.10 5.89
N GLN A 156 6.38 16.03 6.51
CA GLN A 156 5.49 15.72 7.63
C GLN A 156 4.41 14.71 7.23
N MET A 157 3.76 14.92 6.08
CA MET A 157 2.76 13.99 5.56
C MET A 157 3.36 12.61 5.28
N SER A 158 4.56 12.56 4.68
CA SER A 158 5.26 11.31 4.43
C SER A 158 5.61 10.59 5.72
N GLU A 159 6.05 11.32 6.74
CA GLU A 159 6.45 10.75 8.03
C GLU A 159 5.25 10.23 8.82
N ASP A 160 4.16 11.00 8.87
CA ASP A 160 2.90 10.57 9.47
C ASP A 160 2.33 9.34 8.75
N GLY A 161 2.45 9.29 7.41
CA GLY A 161 2.09 8.13 6.60
C GLY A 161 2.90 6.89 6.94
N ARG A 162 4.22 7.03 7.15
CA ARG A 162 5.09 5.93 7.61
C ARG A 162 4.70 5.46 9.00
N LYS A 163 4.54 6.37 9.96
CA LYS A 163 4.11 6.05 11.34
C LYS A 163 2.76 5.35 11.36
N GLY A 164 1.79 5.85 10.58
CA GLY A 164 0.48 5.23 10.43
C GLY A 164 0.57 3.83 9.82
N SER A 165 1.34 3.66 8.75
CA SER A 165 1.55 2.34 8.13
C SER A 165 2.26 1.36 9.07
N GLN A 166 3.22 1.82 9.88
CA GLN A 166 3.91 0.99 10.85
C GLN A 166 2.95 0.54 11.95
N LYS A 167 2.15 1.46 12.51
CA LYS A 167 1.14 1.13 13.51
C LYS A 167 0.09 0.15 12.99
N LEU A 168 -0.38 0.31 11.75
CA LEU A 168 -1.30 -0.65 11.11
C LEU A 168 -0.68 -2.04 10.95
N ARG A 169 0.63 -2.10 10.69
CA ARG A 169 1.37 -3.36 10.61
C ARG A 169 1.49 -4.01 11.99
N GLU A 170 1.85 -3.25 13.02
CA GLU A 170 1.97 -3.73 14.40
C GLU A 170 0.64 -4.26 14.94
N LEU A 171 -0.47 -3.58 14.64
CA LEU A 171 -1.82 -4.00 15.02
C LEU A 171 -2.38 -5.14 14.14
N GLY A 172 -1.73 -5.47 13.03
CA GLY A 172 -2.23 -6.46 12.08
C GLY A 172 -3.61 -6.10 11.51
N ILE A 173 -3.83 -4.82 11.15
CA ILE A 173 -5.11 -4.31 10.61
C ILE A 173 -4.98 -4.05 9.11
N GLY A 174 -6.09 -4.17 8.37
CA GLY A 174 -6.16 -3.84 6.94
C GLY A 174 -5.32 -4.78 6.06
N ILE A 175 -4.47 -4.24 5.18
CA ILE A 175 -3.62 -5.06 4.29
C ILE A 175 -2.60 -5.90 5.06
N PHE A 176 -2.25 -5.51 6.29
CA PHE A 176 -1.33 -6.27 7.13
C PHE A 176 -2.01 -7.41 7.89
N ALA A 177 -3.34 -7.39 8.02
CA ALA A 177 -4.14 -8.50 8.54
C ALA A 177 -4.26 -9.67 7.56
N GLN A 178 -4.13 -9.38 6.26
CA GLN A 178 -4.41 -10.33 5.18
C GLN A 178 -3.25 -11.29 4.96
N THR A 179 -3.60 -12.56 4.76
CA THR A 179 -2.67 -13.61 4.36
C THR A 179 -2.17 -13.38 2.92
N ILE A 180 -1.14 -14.13 2.51
CA ILE A 180 -0.65 -14.07 1.13
C ILE A 180 -1.73 -14.58 0.16
N GLU A 181 -2.51 -15.55 0.61
CA GLU A 181 -3.61 -16.19 -0.10
C GLU A 181 -4.75 -15.20 -0.32
N ASP A 182 -5.17 -14.46 0.72
CA ASP A 182 -6.19 -13.41 0.62
C ASP A 182 -5.80 -12.34 -0.39
N LYS A 183 -4.54 -11.89 -0.35
CA LYS A 183 -4.00 -10.89 -1.28
C LYS A 183 -4.02 -11.39 -2.72
N LYS A 184 -3.67 -12.66 -2.94
CA LYS A 184 -3.73 -13.29 -4.26
C LYS A 184 -5.17 -13.38 -4.76
N GLU A 185 -6.10 -13.79 -3.90
CA GLU A 185 -7.51 -13.91 -4.28
C GLU A 185 -8.14 -12.55 -4.60
N ILE A 186 -7.94 -11.54 -3.75
CA ILE A 186 -8.42 -10.17 -4.00
C ILE A 186 -7.81 -9.62 -5.30
N GLY A 187 -6.51 -9.84 -5.53
CA GLY A 187 -5.82 -9.44 -6.75
C GLY A 187 -6.39 -10.13 -7.99
N TYR A 188 -6.68 -11.44 -7.90
CA TYR A 188 -7.29 -12.21 -8.97
C TYR A 188 -8.71 -11.73 -9.29
N ARG A 189 -9.58 -11.60 -8.27
CA ARG A 189 -10.96 -11.11 -8.44
C ARG A 189 -10.98 -9.71 -9.05
N SER A 190 -10.14 -8.80 -8.55
CA SER A 190 -10.03 -7.43 -9.07
C SER A 190 -9.54 -7.41 -10.52
N GLY A 191 -8.51 -8.21 -10.84
CA GLY A 191 -7.98 -8.33 -12.19
C GLY A 191 -9.01 -8.90 -13.18
N LEU A 192 -9.76 -9.93 -12.75
CA LEU A 192 -10.82 -10.54 -13.55
C LEU A 192 -11.97 -9.56 -13.79
N GLN A 193 -12.35 -8.76 -12.78
CA GLN A 193 -13.37 -7.73 -12.94
C GLN A 193 -12.94 -6.66 -13.93
N LEU A 194 -11.71 -6.13 -13.81
CA LEU A 194 -11.17 -5.15 -14.76
C LEU A 194 -11.11 -5.69 -16.19
N TYR A 195 -10.77 -6.98 -16.34
CA TYR A 195 -10.78 -7.66 -17.63
C TYR A 195 -12.20 -7.75 -18.22
N ARG A 196 -13.18 -8.21 -17.42
CA ARG A 196 -14.60 -8.32 -17.84
C ARG A 196 -15.18 -6.97 -18.23
N ASP A 197 -14.90 -5.94 -17.44
CA ASP A 197 -15.37 -4.58 -17.68
C ASP A 197 -14.61 -3.86 -18.81
N LYS A 198 -13.56 -4.47 -19.37
CA LYS A 198 -12.62 -3.84 -20.32
C LYS A 198 -12.16 -2.47 -19.83
N LYS A 199 -11.70 -2.39 -18.57
CA LYS A 199 -11.19 -1.17 -17.95
C LYS A 199 -9.66 -1.18 -17.85
N GLY A 200 -9.05 -0.01 -17.74
CA GLY A 200 -7.60 0.14 -17.58
C GLY A 200 -6.81 -0.48 -18.74
N ILE A 201 -5.81 -1.32 -18.44
CA ILE A 201 -4.99 -1.97 -19.47
C ILE A 201 -5.80 -2.94 -20.36
N PHE A 202 -6.93 -3.45 -19.88
CA PHE A 202 -7.78 -4.37 -20.65
C PHE A 202 -8.72 -3.65 -21.62
N ALA A 203 -8.90 -2.33 -21.45
CA ALA A 203 -9.62 -1.48 -22.42
C ALA A 203 -8.83 -1.26 -23.71
N LEU A 204 -7.50 -1.34 -23.61
CA LEU A 204 -6.58 -0.90 -24.65
C LEU A 204 -6.38 -1.98 -25.73
N THR A 205 -6.31 -1.53 -26.98
CA THR A 205 -5.91 -2.38 -28.10
C THR A 205 -4.44 -2.77 -28.02
N VAL A 206 -4.01 -3.73 -28.85
CA VAL A 206 -2.60 -4.16 -28.91
C VAL A 206 -1.70 -3.00 -29.36
N GLU A 207 -2.19 -2.18 -30.28
CA GLU A 207 -1.51 -1.02 -30.87
C GLU A 207 -1.35 0.10 -29.84
N GLU A 208 -2.38 0.37 -29.05
CA GLU A 208 -2.32 1.34 -27.95
C GLU A 208 -1.33 0.91 -26.87
N LYS A 209 -1.34 -0.38 -26.49
CA LYS A 209 -0.34 -0.95 -25.58
C LYS A 209 1.08 -0.81 -26.14
N LYS A 210 1.27 -1.08 -27.43
CA LYS A 210 2.56 -0.90 -28.12
C LYS A 210 3.00 0.57 -28.09
N LYS A 211 2.10 1.51 -28.35
CA LYS A 211 2.36 2.95 -28.30
C LYS A 211 2.72 3.45 -26.89
N ILE A 212 2.03 2.99 -25.85
CA ILE A 212 2.34 3.30 -24.44
C ILE A 212 3.68 2.70 -24.03
N GLY A 213 3.94 1.46 -24.42
CA GLY A 213 5.23 0.80 -24.22
C GLY A 213 6.37 1.59 -24.87
N LEU A 214 6.19 2.02 -26.12
CA LEU A 214 7.14 2.85 -26.86
C LEU A 214 7.41 4.19 -26.15
N LYS A 215 6.35 4.90 -25.75
CA LYS A 215 6.48 6.16 -24.98
C LYS A 215 7.24 5.95 -23.67
N THR A 216 7.01 4.84 -22.98
CA THR A 216 7.69 4.51 -21.72
C THR A 216 9.18 4.26 -21.94
N VAL A 217 9.54 3.55 -23.02
CA VAL A 217 10.93 3.30 -23.42
C VAL A 217 11.64 4.61 -23.77
N LEU A 218 11.01 5.48 -24.56
CA LEU A 218 11.54 6.79 -24.92
C LEU A 218 11.71 7.71 -23.69
N LYS A 219 10.73 7.74 -22.77
CA LYS A 219 10.81 8.53 -21.53
C LYS A 219 11.97 8.09 -20.62
N LYS A 220 12.38 6.83 -20.69
CA LYS A 220 13.56 6.30 -20.01
C LYS A 220 14.88 6.56 -20.75
N GLY A 221 14.83 7.26 -21.89
CA GLY A 221 16.01 7.52 -22.74
C GLY A 221 16.50 6.29 -23.51
N GLN A 222 15.69 5.24 -23.66
CA GLN A 222 16.08 4.03 -24.37
C GLN A 222 15.65 4.10 -25.84
N THR A 223 16.48 3.58 -26.75
CA THR A 223 16.17 3.51 -28.17
C THR A 223 15.41 2.23 -28.51
N PRO A 224 14.21 2.30 -29.11
CA PRO A 224 13.45 1.13 -29.57
C PRO A 224 14.21 0.34 -30.63
N TRP A 225 13.95 -0.97 -30.74
CA TRP A 225 14.48 -1.79 -31.83
C TRP A 225 13.79 -1.44 -33.14
N ILE A 226 14.58 -1.19 -34.19
CA ILE A 226 14.05 -0.84 -35.51
C ILE A 226 13.39 -2.08 -36.10
N GLU A 227 12.11 -1.96 -36.45
CA GLU A 227 11.34 -3.03 -37.12
C GLU A 227 11.69 -3.08 -38.61
N ARG A 228 11.22 -4.11 -39.31
CA ARG A 228 11.45 -4.28 -40.75
C ARG A 228 10.86 -3.10 -41.52
N GLU A 229 11.58 -2.62 -42.51
CA GLU A 229 11.12 -1.59 -43.45
C GLU A 229 11.20 -2.18 -44.86
N GLU A 230 10.05 -2.25 -45.52
CA GLU A 230 9.92 -2.73 -46.90
C GLU A 230 9.58 -1.52 -47.77
N THR A 231 10.47 -1.18 -48.70
CA THR A 231 10.20 -0.23 -49.77
C THR A 231 10.15 -0.98 -51.11
N GLU A 232 9.60 -0.35 -52.15
CA GLU A 232 9.55 -0.94 -53.49
C GLU A 232 10.94 -1.32 -54.03
N THR A 233 11.99 -0.62 -53.57
CA THR A 233 13.36 -0.77 -54.07
C THR A 233 14.27 -1.60 -53.14
N TYR A 234 13.93 -1.76 -51.87
CA TYR A 234 14.80 -2.44 -50.90
C TYR A 234 14.04 -3.02 -49.70
N THR A 235 14.45 -4.22 -49.28
CA THR A 235 14.00 -4.83 -48.02
C THR A 235 15.05 -4.65 -46.94
N ARG A 236 14.82 -3.71 -46.01
CA ARG A 236 15.68 -3.57 -44.84
C ARG A 236 15.23 -4.55 -43.76
N LEU A 237 16.15 -5.44 -43.36
CA LEU A 237 15.90 -6.36 -42.26
C LEU A 237 15.60 -5.60 -40.97
N SER A 238 14.75 -6.16 -40.12
CA SER A 238 14.62 -5.64 -38.76
C SER A 238 15.96 -5.74 -38.04
N GLU A 239 16.23 -4.81 -37.14
CA GLU A 239 17.47 -4.78 -36.36
C GLU A 239 17.64 -6.09 -35.56
N LYS A 240 16.53 -6.68 -35.10
CA LYS A 240 16.49 -7.96 -34.38
C LYS A 240 16.87 -9.14 -35.28
N GLU A 241 16.35 -9.17 -36.51
CA GLU A 241 16.67 -10.21 -37.49
C GLU A 241 18.13 -10.12 -37.92
N PHE A 242 18.62 -8.91 -38.16
CA PHE A 242 20.01 -8.69 -38.52
C PHE A 242 20.95 -9.14 -37.39
N ALA A 243 20.64 -8.79 -36.14
CA ALA A 243 21.37 -9.31 -34.97
C ALA A 243 21.39 -10.85 -34.95
N TYR A 244 20.25 -11.48 -35.25
CA TYR A 244 20.15 -12.94 -35.29
C TYR A 244 21.02 -13.56 -36.39
N ARG A 245 21.04 -12.97 -37.59
CA ARG A 245 21.93 -13.40 -38.69
C ARG A 245 23.40 -13.26 -38.31
N LEU A 246 23.80 -12.12 -37.74
CA LEU A 246 25.16 -11.93 -37.21
C LEU A 246 25.50 -12.99 -36.15
N SER A 247 24.54 -13.36 -35.28
CA SER A 247 24.76 -14.40 -34.28
C SER A 247 25.10 -15.79 -34.86
N ARG A 248 24.79 -16.02 -36.13
CA ARG A 248 25.11 -17.24 -36.88
C ARG A 248 26.37 -17.12 -37.75
N SER A 249 26.85 -15.90 -37.98
CA SER A 249 28.07 -15.65 -38.73
C SER A 249 29.30 -16.01 -37.89
N SER A 250 30.28 -16.68 -38.50
CA SER A 250 31.57 -16.98 -37.87
C SER A 250 32.31 -15.71 -37.43
N LEU A 251 32.11 -14.59 -38.14
CA LEU A 251 32.72 -13.29 -37.82
C LEU A 251 32.28 -12.71 -36.47
N CYS A 252 31.08 -13.05 -36.02
CA CYS A 252 30.54 -12.57 -34.75
C CYS A 252 30.40 -13.70 -33.72
N GLN A 253 31.15 -14.79 -33.89
CA GLN A 253 31.25 -15.87 -32.90
C GLN A 253 32.61 -15.82 -32.21
N TYR A 254 32.66 -16.29 -30.96
CA TYR A 254 33.95 -16.43 -30.29
C TYR A 254 34.83 -17.45 -31.02
N SER A 255 36.15 -17.25 -30.99
CA SER A 255 37.15 -18.26 -31.34
C SER A 255 37.57 -19.08 -30.10
N GLY A 256 38.21 -20.23 -30.30
CA GLY A 256 38.76 -21.05 -29.22
C GLY A 256 37.70 -21.76 -28.35
N GLY A 257 37.89 -21.80 -27.03
CA GLY A 257 37.06 -22.58 -26.09
C GLY A 257 35.59 -22.19 -25.98
N ARG A 258 35.15 -21.13 -26.67
CA ARG A 258 33.74 -20.73 -26.81
C ARG A 258 33.26 -20.72 -28.26
N ALA A 259 33.98 -21.41 -29.16
CA ALA A 259 33.67 -21.52 -30.57
C ALA A 259 32.18 -21.80 -30.83
N GLY A 260 31.60 -21.09 -31.80
CA GLY A 260 30.20 -21.23 -32.17
C GLY A 260 29.20 -20.43 -31.31
N LYS A 261 29.62 -19.86 -30.17
CA LYS A 261 28.75 -18.99 -29.37
C LYS A 261 28.79 -17.56 -29.91
N PRO A 262 27.64 -16.88 -30.03
CA PRO A 262 27.60 -15.50 -30.50
C PRO A 262 28.31 -14.57 -29.53
N ASN A 263 29.22 -13.75 -30.06
CA ASN A 263 29.87 -12.67 -29.35
C ASN A 263 28.96 -11.44 -29.39
N ALA A 264 28.16 -11.26 -28.34
CA ALA A 264 27.15 -10.20 -28.28
C ALA A 264 27.74 -8.78 -28.34
N GLN A 265 29.03 -8.60 -28.00
CA GLN A 265 29.70 -7.31 -28.13
C GLN A 265 29.96 -6.97 -29.59
N LEU A 266 30.58 -7.87 -30.35
CA LEU A 266 30.82 -7.66 -31.80
C LEU A 266 29.50 -7.43 -32.57
N ILE A 267 28.43 -8.12 -32.16
CA ILE A 267 27.10 -7.92 -32.75
C ILE A 267 26.57 -6.52 -32.40
N ALA A 268 26.74 -6.06 -31.15
CA ALA A 268 26.33 -4.73 -30.73
C ALA A 268 27.08 -3.64 -31.50
N ASP A 269 28.39 -3.78 -31.64
CA ASP A 269 29.24 -2.84 -32.39
C ASP A 269 28.79 -2.78 -33.87
N SER A 270 28.56 -3.94 -34.50
CA SER A 270 28.05 -4.01 -35.88
C SER A 270 26.66 -3.37 -36.04
N LEU A 271 25.78 -3.52 -35.04
CA LEU A 271 24.45 -2.90 -35.05
C LEU A 271 24.54 -1.38 -34.88
N ASN A 272 25.40 -0.91 -33.98
CA ASN A 272 25.63 0.51 -33.74
C ASN A 272 26.17 1.20 -35.00
N GLU A 273 27.10 0.55 -35.70
CA GLU A 273 27.61 1.03 -36.98
C GLU A 273 26.49 1.17 -38.03
N LEU A 274 25.76 0.08 -38.29
CA LEU A 274 24.81 0.01 -39.40
C LEU A 274 23.46 0.70 -39.15
N TYR A 275 22.97 0.70 -37.90
CA TYR A 275 21.64 1.22 -37.57
C TYR A 275 21.69 2.55 -36.81
N HIS A 276 22.81 2.87 -36.15
CA HIS A 276 22.91 4.04 -35.26
C HIS A 276 24.07 4.97 -35.62
N GLN A 277 24.65 4.84 -36.82
CA GLN A 277 25.72 5.71 -37.33
C GLN A 277 26.94 5.75 -36.39
N GLY A 278 27.34 4.58 -35.89
CA GLY A 278 28.46 4.42 -34.95
C GLY A 278 28.14 4.81 -33.50
N ARG A 279 26.94 5.32 -33.20
CA ARG A 279 26.56 5.68 -31.81
C ARG A 279 26.36 4.41 -30.98
N ASN A 280 26.89 4.42 -29.76
CA ASN A 280 26.79 3.29 -28.82
C ASN A 280 25.39 3.18 -28.17
N VAL A 281 24.40 2.79 -28.99
CA VAL A 281 22.99 2.66 -28.58
C VAL A 281 22.69 1.26 -28.06
N ARG A 282 23.27 0.24 -28.69
CA ARG A 282 23.13 -1.17 -28.32
C ARG A 282 24.31 -1.60 -27.48
N THR A 283 23.99 -2.22 -26.35
CA THR A 283 24.97 -2.89 -25.49
C THR A 283 24.92 -4.40 -25.71
N SER A 284 26.00 -5.11 -25.41
CA SER A 284 26.06 -6.58 -25.45
C SER A 284 24.95 -7.26 -24.63
N VAL A 285 24.56 -6.69 -23.49
CA VAL A 285 23.43 -7.17 -22.67
C VAL A 285 22.10 -7.04 -23.41
N SER A 286 21.86 -5.88 -24.04
CA SER A 286 20.63 -5.66 -24.82
C SER A 286 20.54 -6.62 -26.01
N VAL A 287 21.66 -6.87 -26.69
CA VAL A 287 21.76 -7.81 -27.81
C VAL A 287 21.56 -9.25 -27.35
N HIS A 288 22.17 -9.67 -26.24
CA HIS A 288 21.94 -11.00 -25.69
C HIS A 288 20.46 -11.26 -25.39
N ASN A 289 19.80 -10.29 -24.76
CA ASN A 289 18.38 -10.38 -24.42
C ASN A 289 17.50 -10.42 -25.68
N ILE A 290 17.78 -9.57 -26.68
CA ILE A 290 16.97 -9.56 -27.91
C ILE A 290 17.15 -10.85 -28.71
N LEU A 291 18.36 -11.40 -28.79
CA LEU A 291 18.62 -12.67 -29.46
C LEU A 291 17.88 -13.82 -28.81
N LYS A 292 17.82 -13.84 -27.47
CA LYS A 292 17.06 -14.84 -26.72
C LYS A 292 15.56 -14.75 -27.01
N LEU A 293 14.99 -13.54 -27.08
CA LEU A 293 13.58 -13.32 -27.41
C LEU A 293 13.29 -13.67 -28.88
N TYR A 294 14.13 -13.22 -29.80
CA TYR A 294 13.96 -13.44 -31.24
C TYR A 294 14.05 -14.92 -31.61
N ARG A 295 15.00 -15.66 -31.01
CA ARG A 295 15.09 -17.14 -31.18
C ARG A 295 13.77 -17.82 -30.80
N ARG A 296 13.13 -17.39 -29.72
CA ARG A 296 11.83 -17.94 -29.31
C ARG A 296 10.73 -17.61 -30.32
N SER A 297 10.70 -16.39 -30.85
CA SER A 297 9.67 -15.97 -31.80
C SER A 297 9.78 -16.68 -33.16
N VAL A 298 11.00 -16.95 -33.64
CA VAL A 298 11.21 -17.70 -34.90
C VAL A 298 11.08 -19.22 -34.74
N GLY A 299 10.55 -19.69 -33.61
CA GLY A 299 10.38 -21.12 -33.37
C GLY A 299 11.70 -21.88 -33.18
N PHE A 300 12.83 -21.18 -32.99
CA PHE A 300 14.08 -21.79 -32.53
C PHE A 300 13.89 -22.22 -31.08
N LYS A 301 13.26 -23.38 -30.91
CA LYS A 301 13.29 -24.13 -29.67
C LYS A 301 14.74 -24.55 -29.52
N VAL A 302 15.50 -23.87 -28.66
CA VAL A 302 16.60 -24.55 -27.97
C VAL A 302 15.98 -25.86 -27.51
N PRO A 303 16.51 -27.05 -27.85
CA PRO A 303 15.93 -28.34 -27.48
C PRO A 303 16.01 -28.52 -25.95
N GLN A 304 15.29 -27.70 -25.19
CA GLN A 304 15.25 -27.72 -23.74
C GLN A 304 14.38 -28.87 -23.25
N ASN A 305 13.58 -29.47 -24.11
CA ASN A 305 12.71 -30.60 -23.78
C ASN A 305 12.69 -31.62 -24.92
N SER A 306 13.85 -32.04 -25.44
CA SER A 306 13.86 -33.41 -25.96
C SER A 306 13.40 -34.29 -24.80
N PRO A 307 12.30 -35.05 -24.92
CA PRO A 307 11.85 -35.93 -23.86
C PRO A 307 13.06 -36.75 -23.38
N TRP A 308 13.28 -36.76 -22.07
CA TRP A 308 14.32 -37.63 -21.53
C TRP A 308 13.89 -39.07 -21.75
N ALA A 309 14.62 -39.80 -22.59
CA ALA A 309 14.41 -41.24 -22.74
C ALA A 309 14.59 -41.92 -21.38
N SER A 310 13.82 -42.96 -21.08
CA SER A 310 13.87 -43.65 -19.79
C SER A 310 15.28 -44.14 -19.45
N GLU A 311 15.99 -44.66 -20.47
CA GLU A 311 17.38 -45.11 -20.35
C GLU A 311 18.35 -43.96 -20.06
N GLU A 312 18.15 -42.81 -20.70
CA GLU A 312 18.94 -41.61 -20.48
C GLU A 312 18.77 -41.11 -19.03
N LYS A 313 17.53 -41.10 -18.50
CA LYS A 313 17.27 -40.76 -17.09
C LYS A 313 17.97 -41.70 -16.14
N ALA A 314 17.82 -43.01 -16.36
CA ALA A 314 18.43 -44.04 -15.53
C ALA A 314 19.96 -43.92 -15.55
N PHE A 315 20.54 -43.61 -16.71
CA PHE A 315 21.97 -43.36 -16.84
C PHE A 315 22.43 -42.14 -16.04
N VAL A 316 21.73 -41.01 -16.12
CA VAL A 316 22.03 -39.81 -15.32
C VAL A 316 22.01 -40.11 -13.81
N CYS A 317 20.99 -40.83 -13.34
CA CYS A 317 20.89 -41.23 -11.93
C CYS A 317 22.07 -42.11 -11.51
N ARG A 318 22.39 -43.15 -12.29
CA ARG A 318 23.55 -44.03 -12.01
C ARG A 318 24.85 -43.24 -11.95
N LEU A 319 25.11 -42.39 -12.94
CA LEU A 319 26.32 -41.54 -12.93
C LEU A 319 26.38 -40.67 -11.67
N SER A 320 25.26 -40.14 -11.18
CA SER A 320 25.26 -39.29 -9.99
C SER A 320 25.65 -40.03 -8.70
N GLU A 321 25.54 -41.36 -8.67
CA GLU A 321 25.85 -42.22 -7.53
C GLU A 321 27.31 -42.73 -7.58
N LEU A 322 27.95 -42.71 -8.74
CA LEU A 322 29.33 -43.16 -8.90
C LEU A 322 30.35 -42.14 -8.35
N PRO A 323 31.33 -42.55 -7.52
CA PRO A 323 32.33 -41.65 -6.93
C PRO A 323 33.13 -40.85 -7.97
N GLU A 324 33.42 -41.44 -9.13
CA GLU A 324 34.18 -40.79 -10.23
C GLU A 324 33.46 -39.59 -10.86
N TYR A 325 32.13 -39.52 -10.72
CA TYR A 325 31.32 -38.38 -11.16
C TYR A 325 30.84 -37.54 -9.97
N GLN A 326 31.46 -37.66 -8.80
CA GLN A 326 31.25 -36.78 -7.66
C GLN A 326 32.49 -35.91 -7.42
N TYR A 327 32.30 -34.79 -6.74
CA TYR A 327 33.46 -34.02 -6.28
C TYR A 327 34.19 -34.82 -5.19
N TYR A 328 35.50 -35.00 -5.35
CA TYR A 328 36.34 -35.74 -4.40
C TYR A 328 36.93 -34.85 -3.29
N ILE A 329 36.97 -33.53 -3.51
CA ILE A 329 37.52 -32.53 -2.57
C ILE A 329 36.63 -31.29 -2.43
N GLY A 330 36.81 -30.58 -1.31
CA GLY A 330 36.19 -29.27 -1.03
C GLY A 330 34.75 -29.34 -0.51
N LYS A 331 34.10 -28.17 -0.43
CA LYS A 331 32.74 -27.98 0.13
C LYS A 331 31.63 -28.76 -0.59
N ASN A 332 31.94 -29.33 -1.76
CA ASN A 332 31.00 -30.12 -2.56
C ASN A 332 31.32 -31.62 -2.53
N LYS A 333 32.25 -32.08 -1.67
CA LYS A 333 32.63 -33.50 -1.59
C LYS A 333 31.40 -34.41 -1.48
N GLY A 334 31.34 -35.44 -2.33
CA GLY A 334 30.20 -36.37 -2.41
C GLY A 334 28.98 -35.86 -3.19
N ARG A 335 28.99 -34.62 -3.69
CA ARG A 335 27.93 -34.14 -4.60
C ARG A 335 28.28 -34.51 -6.04
N ALA A 336 27.26 -34.86 -6.81
CA ALA A 336 27.36 -35.13 -8.23
C ALA A 336 27.96 -33.92 -9.00
N ASN A 337 29.05 -34.18 -9.73
CA ASN A 337 29.72 -33.26 -10.63
C ASN A 337 28.95 -33.21 -11.94
N MET A 338 27.96 -32.32 -11.98
CA MET A 338 27.04 -32.19 -13.12
C MET A 338 27.76 -31.92 -14.45
N LYS A 339 28.95 -31.29 -14.45
CA LYS A 339 29.69 -31.02 -15.70
C LYS A 339 30.23 -32.31 -16.32
N SER A 340 30.81 -33.22 -15.52
CA SER A 340 31.29 -34.51 -16.01
C SER A 340 30.12 -35.41 -16.44
N ILE A 341 29.03 -35.41 -15.65
CA ILE A 341 27.80 -36.14 -16.00
C ILE A 341 27.22 -35.64 -17.32
N THR A 342 27.12 -34.32 -17.50
CA THR A 342 26.59 -33.71 -18.75
C THR A 342 27.40 -34.16 -19.96
N ARG A 343 28.73 -34.12 -19.87
CA ARG A 343 29.62 -34.57 -20.95
C ARG A 343 29.39 -36.04 -21.28
N LYS A 344 29.37 -36.90 -20.26
CA LYS A 344 29.21 -38.36 -20.45
C LYS A 344 27.85 -38.72 -21.06
N VAL A 345 26.80 -38.00 -20.69
CA VAL A 345 25.45 -38.18 -21.23
C VAL A 345 25.39 -37.74 -22.70
N ASN A 346 26.00 -36.59 -23.04
CA ASN A 346 26.08 -36.11 -24.42
C ASN A 346 26.93 -37.02 -25.31
N GLU A 347 28.05 -37.54 -24.80
CA GLU A 347 28.86 -38.55 -25.50
C GLU A 347 28.03 -39.80 -25.81
N LYS A 348 27.36 -40.37 -24.79
CA LYS A 348 26.66 -41.65 -24.93
C LYS A 348 25.38 -41.56 -25.79
N PHE A 349 24.57 -40.54 -25.59
CA PHE A 349 23.23 -40.48 -26.18
C PHE A 349 23.10 -39.47 -27.32
N HIS A 350 24.03 -38.54 -27.45
CA HIS A 350 23.92 -37.42 -28.39
C HIS A 350 25.13 -37.31 -29.33
N GLN A 351 25.93 -38.37 -29.48
CA GLN A 351 27.11 -38.43 -30.34
C GLN A 351 28.09 -37.27 -30.06
N GLY A 352 28.22 -36.89 -28.78
CA GLY A 352 29.06 -35.77 -28.34
C GLY A 352 28.48 -34.38 -28.61
N LYS A 353 27.28 -34.26 -29.19
CA LYS A 353 26.60 -32.97 -29.38
C LYS A 353 26.08 -32.46 -28.03
N ASP A 354 26.24 -31.16 -27.78
CA ASP A 354 25.79 -30.49 -26.55
C ASP A 354 24.27 -30.30 -26.48
N ILE A 355 23.53 -31.42 -26.42
CA ILE A 355 22.07 -31.44 -26.37
C ILE A 355 21.57 -31.26 -24.94
N ARG A 356 22.13 -32.00 -23.97
CA ARG A 356 21.81 -31.81 -22.55
C ARG A 356 22.72 -30.76 -21.95
N SER A 357 22.10 -29.79 -21.29
CA SER A 357 22.82 -28.77 -20.51
C SER A 357 22.99 -29.21 -19.06
N PHE A 358 23.98 -28.61 -18.39
CA PHE A 358 24.19 -28.74 -16.95
C PHE A 358 22.90 -28.47 -16.16
N GLU A 359 22.16 -27.44 -16.54
CA GLU A 359 20.90 -27.06 -15.91
C GLU A 359 19.82 -28.12 -16.10
N ALA A 360 19.77 -28.76 -17.28
CA ALA A 360 18.82 -29.82 -17.56
C ALA A 360 19.10 -31.08 -16.72
N ILE A 361 20.37 -31.47 -16.58
CA ILE A 361 20.80 -32.58 -15.71
C ILE A 361 20.47 -32.30 -14.25
N ARG A 362 20.79 -31.08 -13.77
CA ARG A 362 20.47 -30.66 -12.40
C ARG A 362 18.97 -30.68 -12.13
N ALA A 363 18.16 -30.17 -13.06
CA ALA A 363 16.70 -30.17 -12.94
C ALA A 363 16.14 -31.59 -12.88
N LEU A 364 16.68 -32.52 -13.70
CA LEU A 364 16.28 -33.93 -13.68
C LEU A 364 16.56 -34.59 -12.33
N LEU A 365 17.78 -34.46 -11.80
CA LEU A 365 18.16 -35.06 -10.52
C LEU A 365 17.37 -34.49 -9.34
N LEU A 366 17.07 -33.19 -9.34
CA LEU A 366 16.18 -32.59 -8.34
C LEU A 366 14.76 -33.16 -8.41
N LYS A 367 14.24 -33.43 -9.62
CA LYS A 367 12.94 -34.05 -9.81
C LYS A 367 12.93 -35.49 -9.30
N VAL A 368 13.97 -36.27 -9.59
CA VAL A 368 14.11 -37.66 -9.10
C VAL A 368 14.20 -37.69 -7.57
N LYS A 369 15.01 -36.82 -6.97
CA LYS A 369 15.13 -36.72 -5.50
C LYS A 369 13.79 -36.40 -4.83
N LYS A 370 13.01 -35.47 -5.39
CA LYS A 370 11.66 -35.15 -4.89
C LYS A 370 10.67 -36.31 -5.00
N LEU A 371 10.82 -37.19 -5.99
CA LEU A 371 9.96 -38.36 -6.14
C LEU A 371 10.31 -39.46 -5.12
N LYS A 372 11.60 -39.70 -4.85
CA LYS A 372 12.04 -40.65 -3.80
C LYS A 372 11.50 -40.25 -2.41
N VAL A 373 11.62 -38.97 -2.04
CA VAL A 373 11.11 -38.43 -0.76
C VAL A 373 9.58 -38.52 -0.61
N LYS A 374 8.82 -38.69 -1.71
CA LYS A 374 7.37 -38.89 -1.66
C LYS A 374 6.96 -40.36 -1.52
N GLN A 375 7.87 -41.29 -1.77
CA GLN A 375 7.63 -42.73 -1.72
C GLN A 375 8.05 -43.33 -0.37
N GLU A 376 8.92 -42.63 0.34
CA GLU A 376 9.20 -42.78 1.78
C GLU A 376 8.16 -42.01 2.59
#